data_AF-A0A0J8IV27-F1
#
_entry.id   AF-A0A0J8IV27-F1
#
_cell.length_a   1.000
_cell.length_b   1.000
_cell.length_c   1.000
_cell.angle_alpha   90.00
_cell.angle_beta   90.00
_cell.angle_gamma   90.00
#
_symmetry.space_group_name_H-M   'P 1'
#
loop_
_entity.id
_entity.type
_entity.pdbx_description
1 polymer ?
#
loop_
_entity_poly.entity_id
_entity_poly.type
_entity_poly.pdbx_seq_one_letter_code
_entity_poly.pdbx_strand_id
1 'polypeptide(L)'
;MPLEDEYPGDADWQSTVELYKEDYLDEDAHTLAQALGGDLDLAVVLRGRRGLKEGLWWIERKVPALDNVRPVDCLEDPRLIRRLRTALMSMP
;
A
#
# COMPACT_ATOMS: atom_id res chain seq x y z
N MET A 1 16.46 -10.32 -3.02
CA MET A 1 16.62 -9.93 -1.61
C MET A 1 15.22 -9.84 -1.00
N PRO A 2 15.02 -9.98 0.31
CA PRO A 2 13.69 -9.81 0.88
C PRO A 2 13.30 -8.34 0.81
N LEU A 3 12.07 -8.05 0.38
CA LEU A 3 11.54 -6.69 0.16
C LEU A 3 11.62 -5.80 1.42
N GLU A 4 11.65 -6.38 2.61
CA GLU A 4 11.82 -5.63 3.86
C GLU A 4 13.21 -4.98 4.01
N ASP A 5 14.23 -5.50 3.32
CA ASP A 5 15.61 -5.01 3.36
C ASP A 5 15.84 -3.87 2.33
N GLU A 6 15.00 -3.82 1.30
CA GLU A 6 15.01 -2.78 0.27
C GLU A 6 14.10 -1.59 0.62
N TYR A 7 13.56 -1.55 1.84
CA TYR A 7 12.71 -0.44 2.28
C TYR A 7 13.55 0.84 2.37
N PRO A 8 13.32 1.87 1.51
CA PRO A 8 14.13 3.08 1.49
C PRO A 8 13.93 3.94 2.76
N GLY A 9 12.93 3.62 3.57
CA GLY A 9 12.61 4.28 4.83
C GLY A 9 11.28 5.01 4.78
N ASP A 10 10.76 5.34 5.96
CA ASP A 10 9.48 6.05 6.12
C ASP A 10 9.48 7.42 5.44
N ALA A 11 10.63 8.09 5.34
CA ALA A 11 10.74 9.39 4.69
C ALA A 11 10.44 9.34 3.18
N ASP A 12 11.04 8.39 2.46
CA ASP A 12 10.86 8.23 1.01
C ASP A 12 9.43 7.75 0.68
N TRP A 13 8.89 6.88 1.55
CA TRP A 13 7.49 6.48 1.51
C TRP A 13 6.56 7.68 1.70
N GLN A 14 6.77 8.51 2.73
CA GLN A 14 5.93 9.69 2.98
C GLN A 14 6.00 10.69 1.84
N SER A 15 7.18 10.96 1.27
CA SER A 15 7.30 11.81 0.08
C SER A 15 6.51 11.26 -1.11
N THR A 16 6.52 9.94 -1.31
CA THR A 16 5.69 9.29 -2.34
C THR A 16 4.21 9.46 -2.02
N VAL A 17 3.79 9.20 -0.78
CA VAL A 17 2.39 9.35 -0.34
C VAL A 17 1.91 10.79 -0.53
N GLU A 18 2.69 11.79 -0.17
CA GLU A 18 2.32 13.21 -0.34
C GLU A 18 2.09 13.55 -1.82
N LEU A 19 2.98 13.07 -2.71
CA LEU A 19 2.84 13.21 -4.16
C LEU A 19 1.52 12.61 -4.67
N TYR A 20 1.18 11.41 -4.21
CA TYR A 20 -0.09 10.77 -4.60
C TYR A 20 -1.30 11.39 -3.89
N LYS A 21 -1.16 11.92 -2.66
CA LYS A 21 -2.27 12.56 -1.94
C LYS A 21 -2.75 13.80 -2.64
N GLU A 22 -1.86 14.58 -3.25
CA GLU A 22 -2.27 15.81 -3.92
C GLU A 22 -3.22 15.55 -5.11
N ASP A 23 -3.05 14.42 -5.81
CA ASP A 23 -3.78 14.10 -7.05
C ASP A 23 -4.82 12.97 -6.89
N TYR A 24 -4.68 12.09 -5.88
CA TYR A 24 -5.50 10.88 -5.71
C TYR A 24 -6.23 10.79 -4.36
N LEU A 25 -6.20 11.84 -3.54
CA LEU A 25 -6.95 11.90 -2.28
C LEU A 25 -8.44 12.21 -2.54
N ASP A 26 -9.16 11.20 -3.02
CA ASP A 26 -10.60 11.27 -3.27
C ASP A 26 -11.41 10.32 -2.37
N GLU A 27 -12.74 10.33 -2.51
CA GLU A 27 -13.66 9.39 -1.86
C GLU A 27 -13.26 7.91 -2.09
N ASP A 28 -12.66 7.63 -3.24
CA ASP A 28 -12.17 6.30 -3.57
C ASP A 28 -10.93 5.90 -2.76
N ALA A 29 -10.01 6.83 -2.49
CA ALA A 29 -8.89 6.58 -1.60
C ALA A 29 -9.38 6.39 -0.16
N HIS A 30 -10.40 7.14 0.27
CA HIS A 30 -11.06 6.91 1.56
C HIS A 30 -11.71 5.52 1.65
N THR A 31 -12.34 5.05 0.58
CA THR A 31 -12.93 3.69 0.53
C THR A 31 -11.87 2.61 0.65
N LEU A 32 -10.74 2.75 -0.07
CA LEU A 32 -9.61 1.85 0.05
C LEU A 32 -8.99 1.89 1.46
N ALA A 33 -8.88 3.07 2.05
CA ALA A 33 -8.34 3.24 3.39
C ALA A 33 -9.20 2.52 4.43
N GLN A 34 -10.53 2.64 4.35
CA GLN A 34 -11.42 1.90 5.24
C GLN A 34 -11.22 0.39 5.15
N ALA A 35 -10.98 -0.13 3.94
CA ALA A 35 -10.69 -1.54 3.76
C ALA A 35 -9.27 -1.94 4.24
N LEU A 36 -8.31 -1.00 4.15
CA LEU A 36 -6.95 -1.09 4.70
C LEU A 36 -6.88 -0.62 6.17
N GLY A 37 -7.88 -0.91 7.00
CA GLY A 37 -7.83 -0.64 8.44
C GLY A 37 -7.75 0.84 8.85
N GLY A 38 -8.00 1.76 7.93
CA GLY A 38 -7.89 3.21 8.11
C GLY A 38 -6.61 3.83 7.57
N ASP A 39 -5.69 3.05 6.98
CA ASP A 39 -4.42 3.56 6.45
C ASP A 39 -4.61 4.29 5.12
N LEU A 40 -4.82 5.61 5.22
CA LEU A 40 -4.98 6.50 4.08
C LEU A 40 -3.73 6.55 3.20
N ASP A 41 -2.55 6.50 3.81
CA ASP A 41 -1.26 6.59 3.12
C ASP A 41 -1.10 5.43 2.11
N LEU A 42 -1.39 4.20 2.55
CA LEU A 42 -1.36 3.01 1.70
C LEU A 42 -2.45 3.06 0.63
N ALA A 43 -3.65 3.49 1.00
CA ALA A 43 -4.77 3.56 0.10
C ALA A 43 -4.54 4.52 -1.07
N VAL A 44 -3.95 5.69 -0.81
CA VAL A 44 -3.65 6.70 -1.81
C VAL A 44 -2.59 6.23 -2.80
N VAL A 45 -1.50 5.62 -2.32
CA VAL A 45 -0.46 5.06 -3.20
C VAL A 45 -1.01 3.90 -4.03
N LEU A 46 -1.80 3.01 -3.41
CA LEU A 46 -2.45 1.91 -4.11
C LEU A 46 -3.44 2.41 -5.16
N ARG A 47 -4.21 3.45 -4.83
CA ARG A 47 -5.14 4.13 -5.75
C ARG A 47 -4.41 4.72 -6.95
N GLY A 48 -3.28 5.39 -6.75
CA GLY A 48 -2.50 5.94 -7.85
C GLY A 48 -1.86 4.86 -8.74
N ARG A 49 -1.45 3.73 -8.15
CA ARG A 49 -0.80 2.64 -8.90
C ARG A 49 -1.78 1.71 -9.63
N ARG A 50 -2.91 1.37 -9.00
CA ARG A 50 -3.87 0.35 -9.48
C ARG A 50 -5.29 0.88 -9.69
N GLY A 51 -5.64 2.04 -9.13
CA GLY A 51 -7.02 2.52 -9.11
C GLY A 51 -7.88 1.85 -8.03
N LEU A 52 -9.14 2.30 -7.89
CA LEU A 52 -10.06 1.78 -6.85
C LEU A 52 -10.36 0.29 -7.04
N LYS A 53 -10.86 -0.10 -8.22
CA LYS A 53 -11.38 -1.45 -8.44
C LYS A 53 -10.30 -2.52 -8.31
N GLU A 54 -9.14 -2.30 -8.93
CA GLU A 54 -8.02 -3.23 -8.79
C GLU A 54 -7.39 -3.14 -7.41
N GLY A 55 -7.35 -1.96 -6.77
CA GLY A 55 -6.90 -1.80 -5.39
C GLY A 55 -7.73 -2.65 -4.43
N LEU A 56 -9.06 -2.52 -4.48
CA LEU A 56 -10.00 -3.28 -3.63
C LEU A 56 -9.87 -4.78 -3.88
N TRP A 57 -9.83 -5.18 -5.15
CA TRP A 57 -9.63 -6.58 -5.50
C TRP A 57 -8.27 -7.12 -5.04
N TRP A 58 -7.24 -6.28 -5.00
CA TRP A 58 -5.89 -6.66 -4.59
C TRP A 58 -5.76 -6.80 -3.08
N ILE A 59 -6.37 -5.91 -2.29
CA ILE A 59 -6.34 -5.99 -0.82
C ILE A 59 -7.12 -7.19 -0.26
N GLU A 60 -8.12 -7.67 -0.98
CA GLU A 60 -8.85 -8.89 -0.62
C GLU A 60 -8.14 -10.18 -1.07
N ARG A 61 -7.17 -10.07 -1.98
CA ARG A 61 -6.44 -11.23 -2.52
C ARG A 61 -5.10 -11.44 -1.85
N LYS A 62 -4.68 -12.70 -1.87
CA LYS A 62 -3.33 -13.08 -1.46
C LYS A 62 -2.33 -12.58 -2.48
N VAL A 63 -1.39 -11.76 -2.03
CA VAL A 63 -0.40 -11.13 -2.89
C VAL A 63 0.90 -11.93 -2.79
N PRO A 64 1.40 -12.52 -3.89
CA PRO A 64 2.63 -13.30 -3.86
C PRO A 64 3.84 -12.49 -3.37
N ALA A 65 3.90 -11.20 -3.73
CA ALA A 65 4.95 -10.29 -3.27
C ALA A 65 4.96 -10.10 -1.75
N LEU A 66 3.81 -10.25 -1.09
CA LEU A 66 3.65 -10.15 0.37
C LEU A 66 3.67 -11.53 1.04
N ASP A 67 4.36 -12.51 0.47
CA ASP A 67 4.39 -13.88 1.01
C ASP A 67 3.04 -14.60 0.91
N ASN A 68 2.23 -14.26 -0.10
CA ASN A 68 0.86 -14.79 -0.25
C ASN A 68 -0.09 -14.38 0.90
N VAL A 69 0.23 -13.27 1.57
CA VAL A 69 -0.61 -12.65 2.60
C VAL A 69 -1.51 -11.58 1.95
N ARG A 70 -2.66 -11.30 2.56
CA ARG A 70 -3.53 -10.21 2.11
C ARG A 70 -2.99 -8.89 2.70
N PRO A 71 -2.98 -7.79 1.95
CA PRO A 71 -2.54 -6.47 2.41
C PRO A 71 -3.22 -6.01 3.70
N VAL A 72 -4.49 -6.41 3.92
CA VAL A 72 -5.24 -6.09 5.14
C VAL A 72 -4.68 -6.81 6.37
N ASP A 73 -4.24 -8.07 6.25
CA ASP A 73 -3.57 -8.80 7.33
C ASP A 73 -2.13 -8.28 7.55
N CYS A 74 -1.53 -7.63 6.54
CA CYS A 74 -0.22 -7.01 6.71
C CYS A 74 -0.22 -5.85 7.72
N LEU A 75 -1.38 -5.27 8.03
CA LEU A 75 -1.52 -4.18 9.01
C LEU A 75 -1.37 -4.65 10.46
N GLU A 76 -1.51 -5.95 10.71
CA GLU A 76 -1.38 -6.53 12.04
C GLU A 76 0.10 -6.66 12.47
N ASP A 77 1.04 -6.58 11.52
CA ASP A 77 2.46 -6.84 11.76
C ASP A 77 3.36 -5.74 11.16
N PRO A 78 4.18 -5.03 11.96
CA PRO A 78 5.01 -3.93 11.47
C PRO A 78 6.05 -4.35 10.42
N ARG A 79 6.44 -5.63 10.42
CA ARG A 79 7.30 -6.22 9.37
C ARG A 79 6.58 -6.31 8.03
N LEU A 80 5.31 -6.73 8.06
CA LEU A 80 4.49 -6.87 6.87
C LEU A 80 4.11 -5.49 6.29
N ILE A 81 3.90 -4.47 7.12
CA ILE A 81 3.70 -3.08 6.67
C ILE A 81 4.92 -2.61 5.86
N ARG A 82 6.15 -2.83 6.36
CA ARG A 82 7.37 -2.47 5.61
C ARG A 82 7.45 -3.20 4.28
N ARG A 83 7.15 -4.50 4.28
CA ARG A 83 7.08 -5.32 3.05
C ARG A 83 6.05 -4.81 2.06
N LEU A 84 4.87 -4.40 2.54
CA LEU A 84 3.81 -3.82 1.72
C LEU A 84 4.24 -2.50 1.09
N ARG A 85 4.84 -1.61 1.86
CA ARG A 85 5.35 -0.33 1.37
C ARG A 85 6.45 -0.53 0.33
N THR A 86 7.43 -1.39 0.59
CA THR A 86 8.46 -1.70 -0.42
C THR A 86 7.84 -2.32 -1.67
N ALA A 87 6.88 -3.24 -1.53
CA ALA A 87 6.23 -3.85 -2.70
C ALA A 87 5.51 -2.80 -3.58
N LEU A 88 4.86 -1.80 -2.97
CA LEU A 88 4.22 -0.70 -3.69
C LEU A 88 5.22 0.26 -4.35
N MET A 89 6.36 0.52 -3.70
CA MET A 89 7.44 1.36 -4.25
C MET A 89 8.22 0.64 -5.35
N SER A 90 8.43 -0.67 -5.21
CA SER A 90 9.18 -1.52 -6.14
C SER A 90 8.37 -1.99 -7.35
N MET A 91 7.07 -1.70 -7.42
CA MET A 91 6.30 -1.89 -8.66
C MET A 91 6.74 -0.83 -9.68
N PRO A 92 7.36 -1.20 -10.82
CA PRO A 92 7.73 -0.24 -11.86
C PRO A 92 6.48 0.39 -12.49
#